data_AF-A0A1S1QYS5-F1
#
_entry.id   AF-A0A1S1QYS5-F1
#
_cell.length_a   1.000
_cell.length_b   1.000
_cell.length_c   1.000
_cell.angle_alpha   90.00
_cell.angle_beta   90.00
_cell.angle_gamma   90.00
#
_symmetry.space_group_name_H-M   'P 1'
#
loop_
_entity.id
_entity.type
_entity.pdbx_description
1 polymer ?
#
loop_
_entity_poly.entity_id
_entity_poly.type
_entity_poly.pdbx_seq_one_letter_code
_entity_poly.pdbx_strand_id
1 'polypeptide(L)'
;MTTGSGVTVRATPQASTAVDELAGIINGPLVTHFDGLRATARTLLDADNWDGRTASEFRSSVWPTYERTLTDLHSQLDRLRVRLAEIQADIQAAG
;
A
#
# COMPACT_ATOMS: atom_id res chain seq x y z
N MET A 1 25.39 -41.94 -0.73
CA MET A 1 24.34 -41.27 0.08
C MET A 1 25.02 -40.25 0.97
N THR A 2 24.91 -38.97 0.64
CA THR A 2 25.26 -37.85 1.54
C THR A 2 24.27 -36.72 1.28
N THR A 3 23.21 -36.75 2.09
CA THR A 3 22.47 -35.64 2.72
C THR A 3 22.38 -34.31 1.96
N GLY A 4 21.14 -33.93 1.66
CA GLY A 4 20.78 -32.72 0.93
C GLY A 4 21.26 -31.44 1.58
N SER A 5 21.82 -30.57 0.73
CA SER A 5 21.98 -29.16 1.00
C SER A 5 20.58 -28.53 1.02
N GLY A 6 19.88 -28.69 2.14
CA GLY A 6 18.71 -27.89 2.45
C GLY A 6 19.14 -26.43 2.37
N VAL A 7 18.47 -25.65 1.51
CA VAL A 7 18.57 -24.20 1.51
C VAL A 7 18.13 -23.75 2.90
N THR A 8 19.07 -23.59 3.83
CA THR A 8 18.81 -22.94 5.10
C THR A 8 18.57 -21.49 4.78
N VAL A 9 17.30 -21.08 4.83
CA VAL A 9 16.91 -19.68 4.83
C VAL A 9 17.72 -19.00 5.93
N ARG A 10 18.72 -18.19 5.56
CA ARG A 10 19.47 -17.41 6.53
C ARG A 10 18.60 -16.20 6.83
N ALA A 11 17.83 -16.26 7.91
CA ALA A 11 17.19 -15.11 8.50
C ALA A 11 18.28 -14.11 8.90
N THR A 12 18.63 -13.20 8.00
CA THR A 12 19.63 -12.18 8.30
C THR A 12 18.94 -11.04 9.05
N PRO A 13 19.60 -10.40 10.02
CA PRO A 13 19.07 -9.19 10.66
C PRO A 13 18.64 -8.13 9.64
N GLN A 14 19.32 -8.06 8.49
CA GLN A 14 18.99 -7.19 7.38
C GLN A 14 17.62 -7.50 6.76
N ALA A 15 17.24 -8.78 6.63
CA ALA A 15 15.93 -9.17 6.10
C ALA A 15 14.81 -8.76 7.06
N SER A 16 14.99 -8.95 8.37
CA SER A 16 14.05 -8.47 9.40
C SER A 16 13.89 -6.95 9.31
N THR A 17 15.00 -6.20 9.30
CA THR A 17 14.95 -4.73 9.19
C THR A 17 14.21 -4.28 7.94
N ALA A 18 14.46 -4.90 6.79
CA ALA A 18 13.79 -4.53 5.54
C ALA A 18 12.27 -4.79 5.58
N VAL A 19 11.83 -5.88 6.23
CA VAL A 19 10.40 -6.18 6.41
C VAL A 19 9.74 -5.14 7.32
N ASP A 20 10.39 -4.80 8.44
CA ASP A 20 9.89 -3.79 9.38
C ASP A 20 9.81 -2.40 8.72
N GLU A 21 10.83 -2.00 7.94
CA GLU A 21 10.84 -0.76 7.18
C GLU A 21 9.69 -0.70 6.15
N LEU A 22 9.51 -1.77 5.39
CA LEU A 22 8.44 -1.84 4.39
C LEU A 22 7.06 -1.78 5.03
N ALA A 23 6.86 -2.51 6.14
CA ALA A 23 5.62 -2.45 6.91
C ALA A 23 5.36 -1.04 7.46
N GLY A 24 6.39 -0.34 7.93
CA GLY A 24 6.30 1.04 8.39
C GLY A 24 5.84 2.02 7.30
N ILE A 25 6.40 1.91 6.09
CA ILE A 25 6.01 2.74 4.93
C ILE A 25 4.54 2.50 4.56
N ILE A 26 4.11 1.24 4.54
CA ILE A 26 2.74 0.85 4.19
C ILE A 26 1.74 1.35 5.24
N ASN A 27 2.07 1.24 6.53
CA ASN A 27 1.17 1.57 7.63
C ASN A 27 1.02 3.07 7.93
N GLY A 28 1.92 3.92 7.43
CA GLY A 28 1.94 5.34 7.78
C GLY A 28 1.91 6.25 6.55
N PRO A 29 3.07 6.56 5.96
CA PRO A 29 3.19 7.57 4.90
C PRO A 29 2.25 7.35 3.72
N LEU A 30 2.14 6.11 3.21
CA LEU A 30 1.32 5.82 2.04
C LEU A 30 -0.17 6.05 2.30
N VAL A 31 -0.69 5.58 3.44
CA VAL A 31 -2.09 5.80 3.84
C VAL A 31 -2.38 7.30 3.96
N THR A 32 -1.48 8.04 4.60
CA THR A 32 -1.59 9.50 4.76
C THR A 32 -1.64 10.20 3.40
N HIS A 33 -0.81 9.78 2.44
CA HIS A 33 -0.81 10.34 1.08
C HIS A 33 -2.10 10.03 0.31
N PHE A 34 -2.66 8.83 0.45
CA PHE A 34 -3.94 8.50 -0.18
C PHE A 34 -5.09 9.36 0.38
N ASP A 35 -5.13 9.54 1.68
CA ASP A 35 -6.16 10.36 2.32
C ASP A 35 -6.00 11.83 1.96
N GLY A 36 -4.76 12.34 1.89
CA GLY A 36 -4.46 13.68 1.39
C GLY A 36 -4.90 13.89 -0.06
N LEU A 37 -4.68 12.91 -0.93
CA LEU A 37 -5.10 12.96 -2.34
C LEU A 37 -6.63 13.03 -2.45
N ARG A 38 -7.36 12.18 -1.71
CA ARG A 38 -8.83 12.19 -1.66
C ARG A 38 -9.37 13.49 -1.08
N ALA A 39 -8.78 13.98 0.01
CA ALA A 39 -9.17 15.24 0.63
C ALA A 39 -9.00 16.43 -0.32
N THR A 40 -7.88 16.49 -1.04
CA THR A 40 -7.61 17.54 -2.03
C THR A 40 -8.59 17.46 -3.21
N ALA A 41 -8.90 16.25 -3.67
CA ALA A 41 -9.86 16.05 -4.75
C ALA A 41 -11.27 16.53 -4.38
N ARG A 42 -11.70 16.42 -3.11
CA ARG A 42 -13.01 16.91 -2.65
C ARG A 42 -13.23 18.39 -2.97
N THR A 43 -12.19 19.22 -2.90
CA THR A 43 -12.28 20.63 -3.31
C THR A 43 -12.66 20.76 -4.78
N LEU A 44 -12.11 19.92 -5.66
CA LEU A 44 -12.45 19.91 -7.09
C LEU A 44 -13.79 19.24 -7.37
N LEU A 45 -14.25 18.33 -6.50
CA LEU A 45 -15.56 17.70 -6.61
C LEU A 45 -16.70 18.61 -6.17
N ASP A 46 -16.42 19.68 -5.45
CA ASP A 46 -17.40 20.66 -5.01
C ASP A 46 -17.72 21.67 -6.13
N ALA A 47 -19.00 21.75 -6.50
CA ALA A 47 -19.48 22.64 -7.55
C ALA A 47 -19.38 24.13 -7.17
N ASP A 48 -19.38 24.45 -5.87
CA ASP A 48 -19.21 25.83 -5.39
C ASP A 48 -17.76 26.32 -5.59
N ASN A 49 -16.79 25.40 -5.64
CA ASN A 49 -15.37 25.71 -5.83
C ASN A 49 -14.93 25.69 -7.31
N TRP A 50 -15.53 24.84 -8.14
CA TRP A 50 -15.22 24.75 -9.57
C TRP A 50 -16.43 24.28 -10.37
N ASP A 51 -16.89 25.04 -11.37
CA ASP A 51 -18.02 24.62 -12.20
C ASP A 51 -17.74 24.74 -13.70
N GLY A 52 -18.56 24.06 -14.51
CA GLY A 52 -18.47 24.01 -15.96
C GLY A 52 -18.42 22.58 -16.51
N ARG A 53 -18.43 22.48 -17.85
CA ARG A 53 -18.47 21.18 -18.55
C ARG A 53 -17.35 20.23 -18.14
N THR A 54 -16.12 20.73 -18.03
CA THR A 54 -14.94 19.94 -17.64
C THR A 54 -14.96 19.54 -16.17
N ALA A 55 -15.53 20.37 -15.29
CA ALA A 55 -15.72 20.04 -13.88
C ALA A 55 -16.74 18.89 -13.72
N SER A 56 -17.82 18.92 -14.49
CA SER A 56 -18.81 17.84 -14.53
C SER A 56 -18.21 16.54 -15.06
N GLU A 57 -17.38 16.59 -16.10
CA GLU A 57 -16.66 15.40 -16.62
C GLU A 57 -15.69 14.84 -15.57
N PHE A 58 -14.97 15.72 -14.88
CA PHE A 58 -14.05 15.32 -13.82
C PHE A 58 -14.77 14.56 -12.70
N ARG A 59 -15.89 15.11 -12.21
CA ARG A 59 -16.73 14.50 -11.15
C ARG A 59 -17.37 13.19 -11.55
N SER A 60 -17.86 13.11 -12.79
CA SER A 60 -18.68 11.98 -13.24
C SER A 60 -17.86 10.79 -13.76
N SER A 61 -16.66 11.06 -14.32
CA SER A 61 -15.89 10.05 -15.05
C SER A 61 -14.46 9.93 -14.54
N VAL A 62 -13.73 11.05 -14.47
CA VAL A 62 -12.29 11.05 -14.23
C VAL A 62 -11.99 10.63 -12.79
N TRP A 63 -12.45 11.40 -11.80
CA TRP A 63 -12.14 11.14 -10.40
C TRP A 63 -12.63 9.78 -9.89
N PRO A 64 -13.89 9.34 -10.15
CA PRO A 64 -14.36 8.04 -9.68
C PRO A 64 -13.54 6.85 -10.21
N THR A 65 -12.89 6.99 -11.36
CA THR A 65 -12.01 5.96 -11.92
C THR A 65 -10.71 5.88 -11.11
N TYR A 66 -10.08 7.02 -10.82
CA TYR A 66 -8.87 7.05 -10.00
C TYR A 66 -9.14 6.65 -8.55
N GLU A 67 -10.26 7.09 -7.96
CA GLU A 67 -10.64 6.74 -6.60
C GLU A 67 -10.80 5.23 -6.40
N ARG A 68 -11.37 4.54 -7.38
CA ARG A 68 -11.42 3.06 -7.41
C ARG A 68 -10.02 2.45 -7.40
N THR A 69 -9.14 2.91 -8.28
CA THR A 69 -7.74 2.44 -8.33
C THR A 69 -7.00 2.67 -7.00
N LEU A 70 -7.19 3.82 -6.36
CA LEU A 70 -6.59 4.12 -5.05
C LEU A 70 -7.12 3.19 -3.95
N THR A 71 -8.41 2.85 -4.02
CA THR A 71 -9.06 1.92 -3.07
C THR A 71 -8.56 0.49 -3.26
N ASP A 72 -8.41 0.06 -4.51
CA ASP A 72 -7.88 -1.26 -4.85
C ASP A 72 -6.41 -1.38 -4.45
N LEU A 73 -5.61 -0.32 -4.67
CA LEU A 73 -4.22 -0.28 -4.25
C LEU A 73 -4.10 -0.34 -2.73
N HIS A 74 -4.92 0.43 -1.99
CA HIS A 74 -4.95 0.36 -0.54
C HIS A 74 -5.25 -1.07 -0.05
N SER A 75 -6.25 -1.72 -0.64
CA SER A 75 -6.61 -3.10 -0.32
C SER A 75 -5.47 -4.09 -0.61
N GLN A 76 -4.71 -3.88 -1.69
CA GLN A 76 -3.54 -4.70 -2.02
C GLN A 76 -2.39 -4.49 -1.04
N LEU A 77 -2.15 -3.24 -0.61
CA LEU A 77 -1.14 -2.92 0.39
C LEU A 77 -1.49 -3.51 1.77
N ASP A 78 -2.77 -3.55 2.13
CA ASP A 78 -3.22 -4.24 3.35
C ASP A 78 -2.96 -5.75 3.29
N ARG A 79 -3.17 -6.39 2.14
CA ARG A 79 -2.81 -7.81 1.96
C ARG A 79 -1.30 -8.02 2.03
N LEU A 80 -0.52 -7.12 1.42
CA LEU A 80 0.93 -7.16 1.49
C LEU A 80 1.41 -7.05 2.95
N ARG A 81 0.81 -6.18 3.75
CA ARG A 81 1.10 -6.04 5.18
C ARG A 81 0.88 -7.32 5.96
N VAL A 82 -0.26 -8.00 5.75
CA VAL A 82 -0.52 -9.30 6.40
C VAL A 82 0.58 -10.30 6.03
N ARG A 83 0.94 -10.37 4.75
CA ARG A 83 2.00 -11.27 4.27
C ARG A 83 3.39 -10.93 4.81
N LEU A 84 3.70 -9.64 5.01
CA LEU A 84 4.95 -9.21 5.62
C LEU A 84 5.03 -9.65 7.09
N ALA A 85 3.92 -9.63 7.83
CA ALA A 85 3.88 -10.15 9.20
C ALA A 85 4.15 -11.66 9.25
N GLU A 86 3.62 -12.43 8.30
CA GLU A 86 3.91 -13.87 8.15
C GLU A 86 5.40 -14.11 7.85
N ILE A 87 5.95 -13.38 6.88
CA ILE A 87 7.38 -13.46 6.52
C ILE A 87 8.27 -13.13 7.72
N GLN A 88 7.91 -12.10 8.48
CA GLN A 88 8.66 -11.72 9.68
C GLN A 88 8.64 -12.84 10.72
N ALA A 89 7.50 -13.48 10.95
CA ALA A 89 7.39 -14.61 11.87
C ALA A 89 8.27 -15.79 11.42
N ASP A 90 8.29 -16.10 10.12
CA ASP A 90 9.14 -17.15 9.56
C ASP A 90 10.65 -16.83 9.71
N ILE A 91 11.05 -15.57 9.49
CA ILE A 91 12.43 -15.10 9.70
C ILE A 91 12.84 -15.30 11.16
N GLN A 92 12.00 -14.88 12.11
CA GLN A 92 12.31 -15.00 13.54
C GLN A 92 12.34 -16.46 14.02
N ALA A 93 11.55 -17.35 13.42
CA ALA A 93 11.56 -18.78 13.76
C ALA A 93 12.77 -19.54 13.19
N ALA A 94 13.38 -19.03 12.12
CA ALA A 94 14.52 -19.64 11.43
C ALA A 94 15.90 -19.17 11.94
N GLY A 95 15.95 -18.05 12.66
CA GLY A 95 17.16 -17.51 13.31
C GLY A 95 17.41 -18.10 14.68
#